data_AF-A0A2V8R1M6-F1
#
_entry.id   AF-A0A2V8R1M6-F1
#
_cell.length_a   1.000
_cell.length_b   1.000
_cell.length_c   1.000
_cell.angle_alpha   90.00
_cell.angle_beta   90.00
_cell.angle_gamma   90.00
#
_symmetry.space_group_name_H-M   'P 1'
#
loop_
_entity.id
_entity.type
_entity.pdbx_description
1 polymer ?
#
loop_
_entity_poly.entity_id
_entity_poly.type
_entity_poly.pdbx_seq_one_letter_code
_entity_poly.pdbx_strand_id
1 'polypeptide(L)'
;DPEGIAFAEVVKSVTPPRSLILHAPTYNDPVYLTGRRTFLGYPGHVWSHGIDNFPREADLKGIYSGSPAASGLIARDGIEYVVVGPLEREELKKYGVMVNEAFFRQFTKVGEAGEYRLYKTRP
;
A
#
# COMPACT_ATOMS: atom_id res chain seq x y z
N ASP A 1 -14.26 -10.73 4.90
CA ASP A 1 -14.27 -9.27 5.11
C ASP A 1 -15.09 -8.62 3.99
N PRO A 2 -16.37 -8.27 4.22
CA PRO A 2 -17.21 -7.58 3.25
C PRO A 2 -16.68 -6.18 2.87
N GLU A 3 -16.04 -5.48 3.80
CA GLU A 3 -15.49 -4.14 3.56
C GLU A 3 -14.29 -4.20 2.63
N GLY A 4 -13.40 -5.19 2.81
CA GLY A 4 -12.31 -5.45 1.88
C GLY A 4 -12.80 -5.74 0.45
N ILE A 5 -13.87 -6.53 0.28
CA ILE A 5 -14.45 -6.78 -1.05
C ILE A 5 -15.00 -5.48 -1.66
N ALA A 6 -15.74 -4.69 -0.88
CA ALA A 6 -16.25 -3.40 -1.34
C ALA A 6 -15.10 -2.44 -1.71
N PHE A 7 -14.02 -2.43 -0.92
CA PHE A 7 -12.83 -1.63 -1.20
C PHE A 7 -12.16 -2.05 -2.50
N ALA A 8 -12.05 -3.36 -2.78
CA ALA A 8 -11.51 -3.84 -4.04
C ALA A 8 -12.32 -3.34 -5.26
N GLU A 9 -13.65 -3.28 -5.17
CA GLU A 9 -14.48 -2.70 -6.23
C GLU A 9 -14.26 -1.18 -6.38
N VAL A 10 -14.06 -0.46 -5.28
CA VAL A 10 -13.67 0.96 -5.31
C VAL A 10 -12.33 1.13 -6.03
N VAL A 11 -11.30 0.38 -5.64
CA VAL A 11 -9.99 0.41 -6.32
C VAL A 11 -10.14 0.11 -7.81
N LYS A 12 -10.99 -0.86 -8.19
CA LYS A 12 -11.24 -1.20 -9.60
C LYS A 12 -11.83 -0.05 -10.41
N SER A 13 -12.71 0.75 -9.81
CA SER A 13 -13.42 1.83 -10.51
C SER A 13 -12.60 3.11 -10.64
N VAL A 14 -11.66 3.37 -9.72
CA VAL A 14 -10.93 4.66 -9.64
C VAL A 14 -9.46 4.59 -10.07
N THR A 15 -8.94 3.39 -10.39
CA THR A 15 -7.53 3.21 -10.80
C THR A 15 -7.41 2.58 -12.18
N PRO A 16 -6.40 2.95 -12.99
CA PRO A 16 -6.05 2.20 -14.20
C PRO A 16 -5.67 0.73 -13.92
N PRO A 17 -5.88 -0.21 -14.85
CA PRO A 17 -5.61 -1.64 -14.64
C PRO A 17 -4.15 -1.99 -14.30
N ARG A 18 -3.18 -1.15 -14.68
CA ARG A 18 -1.75 -1.37 -14.45
C ARG A 18 -1.17 -0.52 -13.34
N SER A 19 -1.98 0.19 -12.55
CA SER A 19 -1.43 1.06 -11.53
C SER A 19 -0.65 0.30 -10.46
N LEU A 20 0.46 0.88 -10.01
CA LEU A 20 1.26 0.35 -8.90
C LEU A 20 0.71 0.87 -7.57
N ILE A 21 0.29 -0.03 -6.71
CA ILE A 21 -0.33 0.27 -5.41
C ILE A 21 0.59 -0.22 -4.29
N LEU A 22 0.85 0.67 -3.34
CA LEU A 22 1.42 0.35 -2.04
C LEU A 22 0.29 -0.02 -1.08
N HIS A 23 0.38 -1.20 -0.46
CA HIS A 23 -0.52 -1.72 0.56
C HIS A 23 0.28 -2.58 1.55
N ALA A 24 -0.37 -3.17 2.54
CA ALA A 24 0.28 -4.02 3.54
C ALA A 24 0.96 -5.23 2.88
N PRO A 25 2.19 -5.60 3.29
CA PRO A 25 2.91 -6.74 2.70
C PRO A 25 2.40 -8.08 3.27
N THR A 26 1.11 -8.35 3.10
CA THR A 26 0.41 -9.58 3.50
C THR A 26 -0.10 -10.35 2.28
N TYR A 27 -0.68 -11.54 2.49
CA TYR A 27 -1.20 -12.41 1.44
C TYR A 27 -2.70 -12.21 1.16
N ASN A 28 -3.43 -11.55 2.06
CA ASN A 28 -4.89 -11.42 2.02
C ASN A 28 -5.38 -9.97 1.84
N ASP A 29 -4.53 -9.07 1.34
CA ASP A 29 -4.91 -7.68 1.10
C ASP A 29 -5.96 -7.56 -0.02
N PRO A 30 -7.02 -6.74 0.14
CA PRO A 30 -8.04 -6.52 -0.89
C PRO A 30 -7.50 -6.12 -2.25
N VAL A 31 -6.34 -5.47 -2.33
CA VAL A 31 -5.71 -5.07 -3.60
C VAL A 31 -5.48 -6.28 -4.52
N TYR A 32 -5.26 -7.49 -3.99
CA TYR A 32 -5.11 -8.69 -4.82
C TYR A 32 -6.36 -9.04 -5.64
N LEU A 33 -7.56 -8.63 -5.19
CA LEU A 33 -8.81 -8.87 -5.91
C LEU A 33 -8.99 -7.93 -7.11
N THR A 34 -8.10 -6.96 -7.29
CA THR A 34 -8.24 -5.87 -8.26
C THR A 34 -7.44 -6.09 -9.53
N GLY A 35 -6.45 -6.99 -9.52
CA GLY A 35 -5.50 -7.19 -10.62
C GLY A 35 -4.47 -6.07 -10.82
N ARG A 36 -4.43 -5.07 -9.92
CA ARG A 36 -3.41 -4.00 -9.95
C ARG A 36 -2.06 -4.53 -9.48
N ARG A 37 -0.99 -3.82 -9.85
CA ARG A 37 0.37 -4.21 -9.44
C ARG A 37 0.58 -3.86 -7.98
N THR A 38 1.19 -4.79 -7.26
CA THR A 38 1.57 -4.63 -5.85
C THR A 38 3.03 -4.18 -5.76
N PHE A 39 3.33 -3.19 -4.91
CA PHE A 39 4.71 -2.76 -4.65
C PHE A 39 5.52 -3.86 -3.96
N LEU A 40 5.00 -4.41 -2.86
CA LEU A 40 5.61 -5.52 -2.13
C LEU A 40 4.52 -6.50 -1.69
N GLY A 41 4.57 -7.73 -2.21
CA GLY A 41 3.66 -8.80 -1.78
C GLY A 41 4.10 -9.41 -0.45
N TYR A 42 3.54 -10.55 -0.08
CA TYR A 42 3.93 -11.26 1.15
C TYR A 42 5.44 -11.64 1.14
N PRO A 43 6.28 -11.09 2.03
CA PRO A 43 7.74 -11.23 1.95
C PRO A 43 8.22 -12.68 2.02
N GLY A 44 7.60 -13.51 2.86
CA GLY A 44 7.96 -14.93 2.99
C GLY A 44 7.81 -15.71 1.68
N HIS A 45 6.78 -15.40 0.89
CA HIS A 45 6.56 -16.02 -0.41
C HIS A 45 7.56 -15.50 -1.44
N VAL A 46 7.77 -14.19 -1.51
CA VAL A 46 8.72 -13.55 -2.44
C VAL A 46 10.15 -14.07 -2.21
N TRP A 47 10.57 -14.16 -0.94
CA TRP A 47 11.89 -14.67 -0.56
C TRP A 47 12.08 -16.15 -0.94
N SER A 48 11.06 -17.00 -0.77
CA SER A 48 11.13 -18.42 -1.16
C SER A 48 11.37 -18.63 -2.67
N HIS A 49 11.13 -17.61 -3.49
CA HIS A 49 11.42 -17.60 -4.92
C HIS A 49 12.75 -16.91 -5.29
N GLY A 50 13.61 -16.61 -4.29
CA GLY A 50 14.93 -16.03 -4.50
C GLY A 50 14.94 -14.55 -4.85
N ILE A 51 13.82 -13.85 -4.65
CA ILE A 51 13.71 -12.40 -4.90
C ILE A 51 14.13 -11.65 -3.63
N ASP A 52 15.13 -10.78 -3.75
CA ASP A 52 15.53 -9.87 -2.68
C ASP A 52 14.48 -8.77 -2.48
N ASN A 53 13.78 -8.84 -1.35
CA ASN A 53 12.71 -7.92 -0.98
C ASN A 53 13.12 -6.91 0.11
N PHE A 54 14.32 -7.04 0.69
CA PHE A 54 14.77 -6.19 1.79
C PHE A 54 14.79 -4.70 1.42
N PRO A 55 15.24 -4.28 0.21
CA PRO A 55 15.19 -2.88 -0.18
C PRO A 55 13.76 -2.34 -0.19
N ARG A 56 12.82 -3.06 -0.83
CA ARG A 56 11.42 -2.63 -0.90
C ARG A 56 10.74 -2.63 0.46
N GLU A 57 11.12 -3.54 1.35
CA GLU A 57 10.61 -3.55 2.72
C GLU A 57 11.08 -2.31 3.49
N ALA A 58 12.36 -1.93 3.34
CA ALA A 58 12.89 -0.70 3.94
C ALA A 58 12.18 0.55 3.41
N ASP A 59 11.92 0.60 2.10
CA ASP A 59 11.18 1.69 1.47
C ASP A 59 9.73 1.76 1.96
N LEU A 60 9.06 0.61 2.03
CA LEU A 60 7.69 0.48 2.55
C LEU A 60 7.60 1.02 3.99
N LYS A 61 8.55 0.64 4.86
CA LYS A 61 8.66 1.16 6.23
C LYS A 61 8.88 2.68 6.25
N GLY A 62 9.78 3.18 5.40
CA GLY A 62 10.08 4.59 5.26
C GLY A 62 8.88 5.42 4.79
N ILE A 63 8.05 4.87 3.91
CA ILE A 63 6.83 5.50 3.41
C ILE A 63 5.73 5.51 4.48
N TYR A 64 5.43 4.35 5.10
CA TYR A 64 4.35 4.26 6.10
C TYR A 64 4.63 5.03 7.39
N SER A 65 5.90 5.16 7.79
CA SER A 65 6.29 6.02 8.92
C SER A 65 6.18 7.52 8.60
N GLY A 66 6.01 7.90 7.34
CA GLY A 66 6.06 9.30 6.89
C GLY A 66 7.44 9.91 7.13
N SER A 67 8.51 9.14 6.92
CA SER A 67 9.88 9.64 7.06
C SER A 67 10.15 10.85 6.14
N PRO A 68 11.18 11.68 6.41
CA PRO A 68 11.52 12.79 5.53
C PRO A 68 11.78 12.39 4.06
N ALA A 69 12.17 11.14 3.81
CA ALA A 69 12.40 10.61 2.49
C ALA A 69 11.13 10.04 1.81
N ALA A 70 10.01 9.90 2.53
CA ALA A 70 8.82 9.16 2.07
C ALA A 70 8.29 9.62 0.70
N SER A 71 8.16 10.93 0.48
CA SER A 71 7.71 11.46 -0.82
C SER A 71 8.71 11.17 -1.95
N GLY A 72 10.01 11.17 -1.64
CA GLY A 72 11.05 10.78 -2.59
C GLY A 72 11.02 9.29 -2.92
N LEU A 73 10.77 8.44 -1.93
CA LEU A 73 10.61 6.99 -2.12
C LEU A 73 9.40 6.67 -2.99
N ILE A 74 8.24 7.27 -2.70
CA ILE A 74 7.03 7.15 -3.53
C ILE A 74 7.31 7.50 -5.00
N ALA A 75 8.01 8.62 -5.23
CA ALA A 75 8.34 9.06 -6.59
C ALA A 75 9.32 8.11 -7.28
N ARG A 76 10.40 7.73 -6.59
CA ARG A 76 11.46 6.84 -7.10
C ARG A 76 10.92 5.46 -7.46
N ASP A 77 10.07 4.91 -6.61
CA ASP A 77 9.51 3.56 -6.78
C ASP A 77 8.31 3.53 -7.73
N GLY A 78 7.85 4.72 -8.14
CA GLY A 78 6.78 4.90 -9.09
C GLY A 78 5.40 4.49 -8.57
N ILE A 79 5.22 4.53 -7.25
CA ILE A 79 3.96 4.21 -6.57
C ILE A 79 2.92 5.27 -6.97
N GLU A 80 1.80 4.82 -7.53
CA GLU A 80 0.72 5.69 -8.02
C GLU A 80 -0.39 5.86 -6.99
N TYR A 81 -0.60 4.84 -6.15
CA TYR A 81 -1.60 4.85 -5.10
C TYR A 81 -1.09 4.20 -3.83
N VAL A 82 -1.61 4.65 -2.69
CA VAL A 82 -1.33 4.09 -1.36
C VAL A 82 -2.64 3.73 -0.67
N VAL A 83 -2.69 2.54 -0.08
CA VAL A 83 -3.77 2.11 0.80
C VAL A 83 -3.41 2.44 2.24
N VAL A 84 -4.38 2.93 3.00
CA VAL A 84 -4.30 3.00 4.47
C VAL A 84 -5.59 2.41 5.02
N GLY A 85 -5.51 1.20 5.55
CA GLY A 85 -6.61 0.44 6.12
C GLY A 85 -6.21 -0.35 7.36
N PRO A 86 -7.10 -1.24 7.85
CA PRO A 86 -6.84 -2.07 9.02
C PRO A 86 -5.60 -2.96 8.86
N LEU A 87 -5.40 -3.54 7.67
CA LEU A 87 -4.25 -4.39 7.38
C LEU A 87 -2.94 -3.62 7.45
N GLU A 88 -2.86 -2.41 6.90
CA GLU A 88 -1.64 -1.60 7.05
C GLU A 88 -1.36 -1.28 8.51
N ARG A 89 -2.37 -0.90 9.28
CA ARG A 89 -2.21 -0.58 10.71
C ARG A 89 -1.74 -1.78 11.53
N GLU A 90 -2.23 -2.98 11.21
CA GLU A 90 -1.90 -4.22 11.91
C GLU A 90 -0.53 -4.77 11.48
N GLU A 91 -0.31 -4.90 10.18
CA GLU A 91 0.90 -5.54 9.64
C GLU A 91 2.13 -4.69 9.91
N LEU A 92 2.05 -3.36 9.78
CA LEU A 92 3.22 -2.48 9.99
C LEU A 92 3.74 -2.51 11.44
N LYS A 93 2.90 -2.86 12.42
CA LYS A 93 3.37 -3.08 13.82
C LYS A 93 4.42 -4.18 13.90
N LYS A 94 4.28 -5.25 13.11
CA LYS A 94 5.26 -6.37 13.06
C LYS A 94 6.63 -5.92 12.55
N TYR A 95 6.65 -4.84 11.77
CA TYR A 95 7.84 -4.20 11.24
C TYR A 95 8.37 -3.08 12.15
N GLY A 96 7.78 -2.86 13.33
CA GLY A 96 8.14 -1.78 14.25
C GLY A 96 7.72 -0.39 13.76
N VAL A 97 6.76 -0.31 12.83
CA VAL A 97 6.31 0.94 12.21
C VAL A 97 4.88 1.26 12.66
N MET A 98 4.70 2.48 13.17
CA MET A 98 3.37 3.08 13.34
C MET A 98 3.02 3.88 12.10
N VAL A 99 1.87 3.59 11.48
CA VAL A 99 1.42 4.28 10.27
C VAL A 99 1.16 5.75 10.56
N ASN A 100 1.86 6.64 9.87
CA ASN A 100 1.69 8.08 9.96
C ASN A 100 0.55 8.54 9.05
N GLU A 101 -0.69 8.47 9.54
CA GLU A 101 -1.86 8.89 8.76
C GLU A 101 -1.86 10.37 8.39
N ALA A 102 -1.24 11.22 9.21
CA ALA A 102 -1.15 12.66 8.94
C ALA A 102 -0.34 12.93 7.67
N PHE A 103 0.72 12.15 7.42
CA PHE A 103 1.50 12.22 6.18
C PHE A 103 0.61 11.96 4.96
N PHE A 104 -0.25 10.94 4.98
CA PHE A 104 -1.07 10.59 3.80
C PHE A 104 -2.19 11.60 3.50
N ARG A 105 -2.57 12.45 4.46
CA ARG A 105 -3.56 13.52 4.24
C ARG A 105 -3.10 14.59 3.24
N GLN A 106 -1.81 14.65 2.92
CA GLN A 106 -1.30 15.53 1.87
C GLN A 106 -1.69 15.06 0.46
N PHE A 107 -2.04 13.78 0.30
CA PHE A 107 -2.42 13.18 -0.98
C PHE A 107 -3.94 13.22 -1.19
N THR A 108 -4.37 13.14 -2.46
CA THR A 108 -5.79 13.13 -2.80
C THR A 108 -6.41 11.77 -2.47
N LYS A 109 -7.35 11.72 -1.52
CA LYS A 109 -8.18 10.53 -1.28
C LYS A 109 -9.14 10.36 -2.45
N VAL A 110 -9.02 9.25 -3.18
CA VAL A 110 -9.81 8.96 -4.39
C VAL A 110 -10.83 7.83 -4.20
N GLY A 111 -10.77 7.12 -3.08
CA GLY A 111 -11.71 6.06 -2.76
C GLY A 111 -11.65 5.65 -1.30
N GLU A 112 -12.74 5.13 -0.78
CA GLU A 112 -12.83 4.54 0.55
C GLU A 112 -13.95 3.50 0.62
N ALA A 113 -13.80 2.53 1.52
CA ALA A 113 -14.86 1.62 1.95
C ALA A 113 -14.54 1.16 3.37
N GLY A 114 -15.46 1.41 4.31
CA GLY A 114 -15.21 1.16 5.73
C GLY A 114 -13.95 1.90 6.22
N GLU A 115 -13.01 1.16 6.80
CA GLU A 115 -11.75 1.72 7.30
C GLU A 115 -10.63 1.85 6.25
N TYR A 116 -10.82 1.32 5.04
CA TYR A 116 -9.84 1.39 3.96
C TYR A 116 -9.94 2.72 3.21
N ARG A 117 -8.79 3.34 2.96
CA ARG A 117 -8.66 4.60 2.23
C ARG A 117 -7.62 4.44 1.13
N LEU A 118 -7.95 4.91 -0.07
CA LEU A 118 -7.06 4.93 -1.23
C LEU A 118 -6.63 6.36 -1.53
N TYR A 119 -5.33 6.60 -1.51
CA TYR A 119 -4.72 7.90 -1.82
C TYR A 119 -3.99 7.84 -3.15
N LYS A 120 -4.19 8.84 -4.01
CA LYS A 120 -3.44 9.04 -5.25
C LYS A 120 -2.21 9.91 -4.95
N THR A 121 -1.02 9.42 -5.29
CA THR A 121 0.26 10.07 -4.95
C THR A 121 0.78 11.02 -6.02
N ARG A 122 0.31 10.88 -7.26
CA ARG A 122 0.62 11.75 -8.38
C ARG A 122 -0.56 12.68 -8.69
N PRO A 123 -0.34 13.95 -9.07
CA PRO A 123 -1.37 14.82 -9.62
C PRO A 123 -2.16 14.15 -10.74
#